data_AF-A0A1Q6ECA5-F1
#
_entry.id   AF-A0A1Q6ECA5-F1
#
_cell.length_a   1.000
_cell.length_b   1.000
_cell.length_c   1.000
_cell.angle_alpha   90.00
_cell.angle_beta   90.00
_cell.angle_gamma   90.00
#
_symmetry.space_group_name_H-M   'P 1'
#
loop_
_entity.id
_entity.type
_entity.pdbx_description
1 polymer ?
#
loop_
_entity_poly.entity_id
_entity_poly.type
_entity_poly.pdbx_seq_one_letter_code
_entity_poly.pdbx_strand_id
1 'polypeptide(L)' 'MGYTEDLLNCVVRDIEQNWERKGGNISYFVGLVRGVRLTAKDLDRFLDEHGDTCHEGVNHVFAQIVYEDLLKNEEGGEA' A
#
# COMPACT_ATOMS: atom_id res chain seq x y z
N MET A 1 16.45 -8.40 -6.11
CA MET A 1 16.07 -6.99 -6.22
C MET A 1 15.66 -6.67 -7.64
N GLY A 2 14.38 -6.94 -7.90
CA GLY A 2 13.70 -6.48 -9.12
C GLY A 2 13.10 -5.10 -8.86
N TYR A 3 12.89 -4.32 -9.91
CA TYR A 3 12.36 -2.95 -9.87
C TYR A 3 11.15 -2.75 -8.93
N THR A 4 10.23 -3.72 -8.87
CA THR A 4 9.06 -3.69 -8.00
C THR A 4 9.40 -3.76 -6.51
N GLU A 5 10.39 -4.57 -6.13
CA GLU A 5 10.85 -4.74 -4.75
C GLU A 5 11.57 -3.48 -4.25
N ASP A 6 12.39 -2.87 -5.11
CA ASP A 6 13.02 -1.57 -4.83
C ASP A 6 11.99 -0.45 -4.63
N LEU A 7 10.91 -0.45 -5.43
CA LEU A 7 9.81 0.51 -5.28
C LEU A 7 9.03 0.29 -3.99
N LEU A 8 8.69 -0.96 -3.65
CA LEU A 8 8.02 -1.30 -2.39
C LEU A 8 8.85 -0.81 -1.20
N ASN A 9 10.15 -1.14 -1.17
CA ASN A 9 11.05 -0.72 -0.10
C ASN A 9 11.15 0.81 0.02
N CYS A 10 11.15 1.53 -1.10
CA CYS A 10 11.12 3.00 -1.09
C CYS A 10 9.85 3.55 -0.45
N VAL A 11 8.69 3.02 -0.85
CA VAL A 11 7.38 3.46 -0.33
C VAL A 11 7.25 3.14 1.16
N VAL A 12 7.63 1.94 1.57
CA VAL A 12 7.62 1.51 2.98
C VAL A 12 8.46 2.46 3.83
N ARG A 13 9.71 2.72 3.42
CA ARG A 13 10.59 3.66 4.14
C ARG A 13 10.06 5.08 4.19
N ASP A 14 9.40 5.56 3.13
CA ASP A 14 8.82 6.90 3.11
C ASP A 14 7.64 7.01 4.09
N ILE A 15 6.78 5.99 4.13
CA ILE A 15 5.68 5.92 5.09
C ILE A 15 6.25 5.88 6.52
N GLU A 16 7.15 4.96 6.83
CA GLU A 16 7.74 4.85 8.18
C GLU A 16 8.37 6.15 8.68
N GLN A 17 9.15 6.83 7.83
CA GLN A 17 9.86 8.06 8.23
C GLN A 17 8.95 9.28 8.36
N ASN A 18 7.82 9.28 7.66
CA ASN A 18 6.92 10.43 7.62
C ASN A 18 5.59 10.20 8.33
N TRP A 19 5.31 8.98 8.80
CA TRP A 19 4.02 8.60 9.37
C TRP A 19 3.61 9.54 10.52
N GLU A 20 4.43 9.61 11.56
CA GLU A 20 4.19 10.49 12.70
C GLU A 20 4.23 11.96 12.31
N ARG A 21 5.14 12.34 11.39
CA ARG A 21 5.27 13.74 10.90
C ARG A 21 4.03 14.21 10.15
N LYS A 22 3.29 13.30 9.53
CA LYS A 22 2.03 13.55 8.84
C LYS A 22 0.81 13.25 9.70
N GLY A 23 1.00 12.91 10.99
CA GLY A 23 -0.07 12.61 11.92
C GLY A 23 -0.88 11.37 11.54
N GLY A 24 -0.24 10.37 10.93
CA GLY A 24 -0.91 9.14 10.49
C GLY A 24 -1.95 9.36 9.38
N ASN A 25 -1.75 10.35 8.51
CA ASN A 25 -2.69 10.67 7.43
C ASN A 25 -2.66 9.60 6.33
N ILE A 26 -3.53 8.59 6.46
CA ILE A 26 -3.67 7.49 5.50
C ILE A 26 -3.93 8.01 4.08
N SER A 27 -4.85 8.96 3.89
CA SER A 27 -5.21 9.46 2.55
C SER A 27 -4.04 10.10 1.81
N TYR A 28 -3.16 10.79 2.52
CA TYR A 28 -1.94 11.36 1.95
C TYR A 28 -1.03 10.25 1.40
N PHE A 29 -0.76 9.23 2.20
CA PHE A 29 0.11 8.13 1.80
C PHE A 29 -0.53 7.24 0.73
N VAL A 30 -1.84 6.99 0.79
CA VAL A 30 -2.58 6.30 -0.28
C VAL A 30 -2.41 7.02 -1.62
N GLY A 31 -2.53 8.34 -1.62
CA GLY A 31 -2.28 9.15 -2.83
C GLY A 31 -0.84 9.01 -3.35
N LEU A 32 0.14 8.97 -2.44
CA LEU A 32 1.54 8.75 -2.80
C LEU A 32 1.76 7.36 -3.42
N VAL A 33 1.29 6.30 -2.77
CA VAL A 33 1.45 4.91 -3.25
C VAL A 33 0.75 4.71 -4.59
N ARG A 34 -0.45 5.26 -4.77
CA ARG A 34 -1.17 5.24 -6.07
C ARG A 34 -0.45 6.00 -7.18
N GLY A 35 0.42 6.96 -6.84
CA GLY A 35 1.26 7.66 -7.81
C GLY A 35 2.43 6.82 -8.32
N VAL A 36 2.75 5.71 -7.63
CA VAL A 36 3.79 4.76 -8.02
C VAL A 36 3.19 3.66 -8.90
N ARG A 37 3.98 3.08 -9.80
CA ARG A 37 3.57 1.95 -10.65
C ARG A 37 3.54 0.61 -9.89
N LEU A 38 2.92 0.58 -8.71
CA LEU A 38 2.68 -0.63 -7.93
C LEU A 38 1.21 -1.06 -8.12
N THR A 39 0.99 -2.36 -8.32
CA THR A 39 -0.37 -2.89 -8.43
C THR A 39 -0.92 -3.28 -7.06
N ALA A 40 -2.24 -3.35 -6.92
CA ALA A 40 -2.86 -3.88 -5.70
C ALA A 40 -2.33 -5.28 -5.34
N LYS A 41 -2.05 -6.13 -6.33
CA LYS A 41 -1.46 -7.46 -6.12
C LYS A 41 -0.05 -7.42 -5.54
N ASP A 42 0.76 -6.43 -5.93
CA ASP A 42 2.10 -6.27 -5.36
C ASP A 42 2.03 -5.86 -3.89
N LEU A 43 1.06 -5.00 -3.54
CA LEU A 43 0.81 -4.57 -2.16
C LEU A 43 0.23 -5.70 -1.32
N ASP A 44 -0.71 -6.47 -1.87
CA ASP A 44 -1.32 -7.63 -1.22
C ASP A 44 -0.29 -8.72 -0.91
N ARG A 45 0.58 -9.05 -1.88
CA ARG A 45 1.70 -9.97 -1.64
C ARG A 45 2.63 -9.46 -0.54
N PHE A 46 2.94 -8.16 -0.53
CA PHE A 46 3.76 -7.58 0.52
C PHE A 46 3.12 -7.70 1.91
N LEU A 47 1.80 -7.50 2.01
CA LEU A 47 1.07 -7.67 3.27
C LEU A 47 1.08 -9.12 3.75
N ASP A 48 0.96 -10.09 2.84
CA ASP A 48 1.05 -11.53 3.17
C ASP A 48 2.45 -11.91 3.68
N GLU A 49 3.51 -11.37 3.05
CA GLU A 49 4.90 -11.67 3.41
C GLU A 49 5.39 -10.94 4.68
N HIS A 50 4.89 -9.72 4.93
CA HIS A 50 5.48 -8.81 5.92
C HIS A 50 4.49 -8.18 6.90
N GLY A 51 3.18 -8.39 6.74
CA GLY A 51 2.13 -7.69 7.47
C GLY A 51 2.31 -7.71 8.99
N ASP A 52 2.64 -8.86 9.58
CA ASP A 52 2.83 -8.98 11.04
C ASP A 52 4.07 -8.25 11.59
N THR A 53 5.04 -7.96 10.72
CA THR A 53 6.32 -7.35 11.10
C THR A 53 6.46 -5.90 10.64
N CYS A 54 5.55 -5.44 9.79
CA CYS A 54 5.62 -4.12 9.17
C CYS A 54 5.03 -3.04 10.09
N HIS A 55 5.49 -1.82 9.91
CA HIS A 55 4.98 -0.65 10.60
C HIS A 55 3.47 -0.47 10.34
N GLU A 56 2.69 -0.18 11.38
CA GLU A 56 1.21 -0.09 11.32
C GLU A 56 0.69 0.79 10.17
N GLY A 57 1.37 1.93 9.94
CA GLY A 57 1.01 2.87 8.89
C GLY A 57 1.14 2.29 7.47
N VAL A 58 2.10 1.39 7.25
CA VAL A 58 2.27 0.71 5.96
C VAL A 58 1.12 -0.27 5.76
N ASN A 59 0.81 -1.07 6.78
CA ASN A 59 -0.30 -2.01 6.74
C ASN A 59 -1.63 -1.30 6.44
N HIS A 60 -1.94 -0.22 7.17
CA HIS A 60 -3.17 0.53 6.95
C HIS A 60 -3.27 1.13 5.54
N VAL A 61 -2.18 1.69 5.02
CA VAL A 61 -2.15 2.30 3.69
C VAL A 61 -2.29 1.24 2.59
N PHE A 62 -1.55 0.14 2.69
CA PHE A 62 -1.57 -0.92 1.68
C PHE A 62 -2.91 -1.65 1.70
N ALA A 63 -3.42 -2.00 2.89
CA ALA A 63 -4.71 -2.67 3.04
C ALA A 63 -5.86 -1.82 2.49
N GLN A 64 -5.82 -0.51 2.70
CA GLN A 64 -6.81 0.42 2.13
C GLN A 64 -6.82 0.35 0.59
N ILE A 65 -5.64 0.38 -0.04
CA ILE A 65 -5.53 0.32 -1.51
C ILE A 65 -6.02 -1.02 -2.05
N VAL A 66 -5.59 -2.12 -1.42
CA VAL A 66 -6.00 -3.48 -1.81
C VAL A 66 -7.51 -3.64 -1.68
N TYR A 67 -8.09 -3.23 -0.55
CA TYR A 67 -9.52 -3.31 -0.32
C TYR A 67 -10.35 -2.47 -1.30
N GLU A 68 -9.91 -1.24 -1.60
CA GLU A 68 -10.57 -0.40 -2.61
C GLU A 68 -10.49 -1.00 -4.01
N ASP A 69 -9.41 -1.71 -4.36
CA ASP A 69 -9.28 -2.39 -5.65
C ASP A 69 -10.18 -3.64 -5.72
N LEU A 70 -10.27 -4.40 -4.62
CA LEU A 70 -11.19 -5.54 -4.51
C LEU A 70 -12.66 -5.10 -4.67
N LEU A 71 -13.08 -4.06 -3.94
CA LEU A 71 -14.44 -3.53 -4.06
C LEU A 71 -14.79 -3.10 -5.49
N LYS A 72 -13.87 -2.42 -6.18
CA LYS A 72 -14.07 -2.01 -7.57
C LYS A 72 -14.17 -3.19 -8.54
N ASN A 73 -13.44 -4.29 -8.24
CA ASN A 73 -13.54 -5.51 -9.03
C ASN A 73 -14.86 -6.26 -8.76
N GLU A 74 -15.40 -6.20 -7.54
CA GLU A 74 -16.71 -6.76 -7.20
C GLU A 74 -17.86 -5.96 -7.82
N GLU A 75 -17.78 -4.62 -7.83
CA GLU A 75 -18.77 -3.75 -8.49
C GLU A 75 -18.74 -3.82 -10.03
N GLY A 76 -17.66 -4.36 -10.62
CA GLY A 76 -17.54 -4.61 -12.06
C GLY A 76 -18.07 -5.98 -12.51
N GLY A 77 -18.55 -6.80 -11.58
CA GLY A 77 -19.01 -8.18 -11.80
C GLY A 77 -20.53 -8.33 -11.96
N GLU A 78 -21.20 -7.43 -12.68
CA GLU A 78 -22.55 -7.65 -13.21
C GLU A 78 -22.55 -7.46 -14.73
N ALA A 79 -22.33 -8.55 -15.47
CA ALA A 79 -22.82 -8.78 -16.83
C ALA A 79 -22.75 -10.27 -17.20
#